data_AF-A0A9W4X0K3-F1
#
_entry.id   AF-A0A9W4X0K3-F1
#
_cell.length_a   1.000
_cell.length_b   1.000
_cell.length_c   1.000
_cell.angle_alpha   90.00
_cell.angle_beta   90.00
_cell.angle_gamma   90.00
#
_symmetry.space_group_name_H-M   'P 1'
#
loop_
_entity.id
_entity.type
_entity.pdbx_description
1 polymer ?
#
loop_
_entity_poly.entity_id
_entity_poly.type
_entity_poly.pdbx_seq_one_letter_code
_entity_poly.pdbx_strand_id
1 'polypeptide(L)'
;MLTKTVLSSLPIFLPSLQEQEKILQEFQIVYNTFFKSEVIYNDFLLNLMKKYLEIGDLLFQKYKDSQIKIKDRFKLVRGKTPPTTNKEYYQNGTIKWINSGVLTNLYFLTNETPVSKQITEKAAKECQIPLVIPNIMGTGIYNFIGNSPVENAVLFFALRNARKEIIKKICLKGATQFTSIRGSELINFPLR
;
A
#
# COMPACT_ATOMS: atom_id res chain seq x y z
N MET A 1 24.29 -21.06 18.91
CA MET A 1 23.73 -22.01 17.92
C MET A 1 23.10 -23.17 18.66
N LEU A 2 21.85 -23.52 18.35
CA LEU A 2 21.24 -24.76 18.82
C LEU A 2 21.90 -25.95 18.12
N THR A 3 22.39 -26.93 18.87
CA THR A 3 23.02 -28.15 18.32
C THR A 3 22.10 -29.35 18.55
N LYS A 4 22.27 -30.41 17.74
CA LYS A 4 21.48 -31.65 17.86
C LYS A 4 21.53 -32.23 19.28
N THR A 5 22.72 -32.22 19.88
CA THR A 5 22.96 -32.73 21.24
C THR A 5 22.17 -31.94 22.30
N VAL A 6 22.12 -30.61 22.15
CA VAL A 6 21.34 -29.74 23.04
C VAL A 6 19.85 -30.04 22.92
N LEU A 7 19.32 -30.13 21.69
CA LEU A 7 17.92 -30.44 21.42
C LEU A 7 17.48 -31.79 22.00
N SER A 8 18.31 -32.83 21.85
CA SER A 8 17.99 -34.18 22.36
C SER A 8 18.03 -34.29 23.88
N SER A 9 18.71 -33.37 24.57
CA SER A 9 18.81 -33.35 26.03
C SER A 9 17.72 -32.54 26.73
N LEU A 10 16.87 -31.84 25.98
CA LEU A 10 15.81 -31.02 26.57
C LEU A 10 14.76 -31.92 27.22
N PRO A 11 14.41 -31.69 28.50
CA PRO A 11 13.35 -32.45 29.15
C PRO A 11 12.00 -32.09 28.52
N ILE A 12 11.27 -33.10 28.06
CA ILE A 12 9.93 -32.93 27.49
C ILE A 12 8.95 -33.68 28.39
N PHE A 13 7.88 -33.01 28.78
CA PHE A 13 6.77 -33.65 29.44
C PHE A 13 6.02 -34.55 28.43
N LEU A 14 6.03 -35.86 28.69
CA LEU A 14 5.37 -36.84 27.83
C LEU A 14 4.21 -37.49 28.60
N PRO A 15 2.98 -36.95 28.51
CA PRO A 15 1.82 -37.50 29.20
C PRO A 15 1.38 -38.83 28.57
N SER A 16 0.37 -39.48 29.16
CA SER A 16 -0.19 -40.72 28.61
C SER A 16 -0.73 -40.51 27.18
N LEU A 17 -0.76 -41.56 26.36
CA LEU A 17 -1.24 -41.48 24.98
C LEU A 17 -2.66 -40.88 24.89
N GLN A 18 -3.55 -41.30 25.80
CA GLN A 18 -4.92 -40.81 25.87
C GLN A 18 -4.99 -39.30 26.17
N GLU A 19 -4.04 -38.79 26.96
CA GLU A 19 -3.97 -37.38 27.29
C GLU A 19 -3.28 -36.56 26.19
N GLN A 20 -2.31 -37.13 25.49
CA GLN A 20 -1.75 -36.57 24.25
C GLN A 20 -2.82 -36.38 23.17
N GLU A 21 -3.73 -37.36 23.01
CA GLU A 21 -4.84 -37.27 22.06
C GLU A 21 -5.82 -36.14 22.41
N LYS A 22 -6.15 -35.97 23.71
CA LYS A 22 -6.99 -34.84 24.17
C LYS A 22 -6.32 -33.49 23.90
N ILE A 23 -5.04 -33.36 24.24
CA ILE A 23 -4.25 -32.16 23.96
C ILE A 23 -4.27 -31.85 22.46
N LEU A 24 -4.07 -32.86 21.60
CA LEU A 24 -4.09 -32.68 20.15
C LEU A 24 -5.46 -32.19 19.66
N GLN A 25 -6.56 -32.72 20.18
CA GLN A 25 -7.91 -32.27 19.80
C GLN A 25 -8.13 -30.79 20.12
N GLU A 26 -7.72 -30.33 21.31
CA GLU A 26 -7.80 -28.92 21.69
C GLU A 26 -6.94 -28.03 20.79
N PHE A 27 -5.70 -28.44 20.53
CA PHE A 27 -4.81 -27.75 19.59
C PHE A 27 -5.40 -27.69 18.18
N GLN A 28 -6.04 -28.76 17.72
CA GLN A 28 -6.62 -28.83 16.39
C GLN A 28 -7.78 -27.84 16.22
N ILE A 29 -8.58 -27.62 17.28
CA ILE A 29 -9.64 -26.59 17.29
C ILE A 29 -9.00 -25.22 17.09
N VAL A 30 -8.01 -24.86 17.92
CA VAL A 30 -7.31 -23.56 17.81
C VAL A 30 -6.66 -23.39 16.44
N TYR A 31 -5.98 -24.43 15.94
CA TYR A 31 -5.35 -24.45 14.63
C TYR A 31 -6.36 -24.20 13.50
N ASN A 32 -7.48 -24.92 13.51
CA ASN A 32 -8.50 -24.81 12.48
C ASN A 32 -9.25 -23.48 12.52
N THR A 33 -9.49 -22.92 13.72
CA THR A 33 -10.22 -21.67 13.86
C THR A 33 -9.36 -20.46 13.48
N PHE A 34 -8.10 -20.40 13.92
CA PHE A 34 -7.27 -19.21 13.75
C PHE A 34 -6.27 -19.33 12.60
N PHE A 35 -5.47 -20.39 12.57
CA PHE A 35 -4.38 -20.50 11.60
C PHE A 35 -4.90 -20.86 10.21
N LYS A 36 -5.84 -21.80 10.13
CA LYS A 36 -6.44 -22.17 8.84
C LYS A 36 -7.23 -21.00 8.22
N SER A 37 -7.95 -20.23 9.04
CA SER A 37 -8.69 -19.05 8.55
C SER A 37 -7.75 -17.95 8.05
N GLU A 38 -6.63 -17.71 8.74
CA GLU A 38 -5.59 -16.79 8.29
C GLU A 38 -4.94 -17.22 6.97
N VAL A 39 -4.60 -18.50 6.81
CA VAL A 39 -4.07 -19.04 5.55
C VAL A 39 -5.07 -18.88 4.41
N ILE A 40 -6.35 -19.22 4.64
CA ILE A 40 -7.42 -19.06 3.64
C ILE A 40 -7.60 -17.58 3.28
N TYR A 41 -7.61 -16.69 4.26
CA TYR A 41 -7.76 -15.26 4.06
C TYR A 41 -6.60 -14.70 3.23
N ASN A 42 -5.36 -15.07 3.57
CA ASN A 42 -4.18 -14.63 2.83
C ASN A 42 -4.16 -15.16 1.39
N ASP A 43 -4.55 -16.43 1.17
CA ASP A 43 -4.64 -16.98 -0.19
C ASP A 43 -5.74 -16.30 -1.01
N PHE A 44 -6.89 -16.01 -0.39
CA PHE A 44 -7.96 -15.23 -1.01
C PHE A 44 -7.47 -13.83 -1.42
N LEU A 45 -6.79 -13.10 -0.53
CA LEU A 45 -6.23 -11.79 -0.83
C LEU A 45 -5.20 -11.85 -1.97
N LEU A 46 -4.31 -12.86 -1.96
CA LEU A 46 -3.33 -13.08 -3.02
C LEU A 46 -4.00 -13.31 -4.37
N ASN A 47 -5.04 -14.15 -4.42
CA ASN A 47 -5.77 -14.42 -5.66
C ASN A 47 -6.56 -13.19 -6.14
N LEU A 48 -7.13 -12.42 -5.23
CA LEU A 48 -7.76 -11.14 -5.55
C LEU A 48 -6.76 -10.16 -6.15
N MET A 49 -5.57 -10.03 -5.54
CA MET A 49 -4.48 -9.18 -6.06
C MET A 49 -4.03 -9.61 -7.45
N LYS A 50 -3.84 -10.91 -7.72
CA LYS A 50 -3.50 -11.42 -9.05
C LYS A 50 -4.52 -11.00 -10.10
N LYS A 51 -5.81 -11.15 -9.81
CA LYS A 51 -6.89 -10.74 -10.73
C LYS A 51 -6.85 -9.24 -11.05
N TYR A 52 -6.60 -8.39 -10.05
CA TYR A 52 -6.45 -6.95 -10.28
C TYR A 52 -5.21 -6.61 -11.12
N LEU A 53 -4.11 -7.35 -10.93
CA LEU A 53 -2.92 -7.21 -11.77
C LEU A 53 -3.20 -7.61 -13.23
N GLU A 54 -3.90 -8.72 -13.46
CA GLU A 54 -4.31 -9.15 -14.80
C GLU A 54 -5.19 -8.12 -15.51
N ILE A 55 -6.19 -7.56 -14.81
CA ILE A 55 -7.03 -6.48 -15.34
C ILE A 55 -6.17 -5.26 -15.71
N GLY A 56 -5.22 -4.92 -14.84
CA GLY A 56 -4.27 -3.84 -15.09
C GLY A 56 -3.40 -4.07 -16.32
N ASP A 57 -2.93 -5.30 -16.54
CA ASP A 57 -2.18 -5.68 -17.74
C ASP A 57 -3.03 -5.58 -19.02
N LEU A 58 -4.31 -5.95 -18.96
CA LEU A 58 -5.25 -5.78 -20.07
C LEU A 58 -5.50 -4.30 -20.40
N LEU A 59 -5.68 -3.47 -19.37
CA LEU A 59 -5.79 -2.02 -19.53
C LEU A 59 -4.52 -1.42 -20.13
N PHE A 60 -3.35 -1.85 -19.65
CA PHE A 60 -2.07 -1.42 -20.21
C PHE A 60 -1.94 -1.80 -21.69
N GLN A 61 -2.28 -3.04 -22.06
CA GLN A 61 -2.26 -3.49 -23.46
C GLN A 61 -3.18 -2.66 -24.36
N LYS A 62 -4.36 -2.28 -23.87
CA LYS A 62 -5.30 -1.43 -24.60
C LYS A 62 -4.71 -0.05 -24.93
N TYR A 63 -3.86 0.50 -24.06
CA TYR A 63 -3.29 1.85 -24.20
C TYR A 63 -1.79 1.87 -24.52
N LYS A 64 -1.20 0.73 -24.90
CA LYS A 64 0.26 0.56 -25.08
C LYS A 64 0.90 1.52 -26.09
N ASP A 65 0.13 1.97 -27.08
CA ASP A 65 0.61 2.86 -28.15
C ASP A 65 0.26 4.34 -27.87
N SER A 66 -0.34 4.63 -26.72
CA SER A 66 -0.71 5.98 -26.32
C SER A 66 0.44 6.67 -25.59
N GLN A 67 0.55 7.99 -25.75
CA GLN A 67 1.37 8.84 -24.89
C GLN A 67 0.46 9.81 -24.15
N ILE A 68 0.64 9.90 -22.84
CA ILE A 68 -0.06 10.88 -22.02
C ILE A 68 0.96 11.80 -21.35
N LYS A 69 0.74 13.11 -21.44
CA LYS A 69 1.39 14.03 -20.50
C LYS A 69 0.58 13.96 -19.22
N ILE A 70 1.29 13.81 -18.12
CA ILE A 70 0.65 13.59 -16.82
C ILE A 70 -0.25 14.77 -16.46
N LYS A 71 0.19 16.02 -16.68
CA LYS A 71 -0.62 17.21 -16.38
C LYS A 71 -1.94 17.30 -17.17
N ASP A 72 -2.05 16.63 -18.31
CA ASP A 72 -3.22 16.73 -19.19
C ASP A 72 -4.38 15.88 -18.65
N ARG A 73 -4.08 14.86 -17.85
CA ARG A 73 -5.05 13.92 -17.28
C ARG A 73 -5.07 13.91 -15.76
N PHE A 74 -3.98 14.34 -15.12
CA PHE A 74 -3.79 14.24 -13.69
C PHE A 74 -3.42 15.58 -13.07
N LYS A 75 -4.09 15.91 -11.95
CA LYS A 75 -3.65 17.01 -11.09
C LYS A 75 -2.55 16.53 -10.15
N LEU A 76 -1.40 17.18 -10.21
CA LEU A 76 -0.30 16.94 -9.28
C LEU A 76 -0.51 17.77 -8.01
N VAL A 77 -0.60 17.11 -6.85
CA VAL A 77 -0.59 17.80 -5.55
C VAL A 77 0.58 17.35 -4.70
N ARG A 78 1.21 18.31 -4.01
CA ARG A 78 2.30 18.06 -3.08
C ARG A 78 1.75 17.98 -1.67
N GLY A 79 2.03 16.88 -0.98
CA GLY A 79 1.70 16.75 0.44
C GLY A 79 2.42 17.79 1.29
N LYS A 80 1.79 18.17 2.41
CA LYS A 80 2.36 19.09 3.39
C LYS A 80 2.23 18.50 4.78
N THR A 81 3.24 18.76 5.60
CA THR A 81 3.33 18.27 6.98
C THR A 81 3.12 19.46 7.92
N PRO A 82 2.05 19.45 8.74
CA PRO A 82 1.91 20.47 9.78
C PRO A 82 3.10 20.41 10.76
N PRO A 83 3.57 21.55 11.28
CA PRO A 83 4.57 21.59 12.34
C PRO A 83 4.10 20.81 13.57
N THR A 84 4.87 19.80 13.98
CA THR A 84 4.58 18.99 15.17
C THR A 84 4.68 19.77 16.48
N THR A 85 5.35 20.92 16.46
CA THR A 85 5.46 21.85 17.59
C THR A 85 4.15 22.57 17.91
N ASN A 86 3.26 22.75 16.93
CA ASN A 86 1.95 23.36 17.15
C ASN A 86 0.92 22.29 17.53
N LYS A 87 0.66 22.17 18.84
CA LYS A 87 -0.26 21.16 19.38
C LYS A 87 -1.70 21.34 18.89
N GLU A 88 -2.14 22.57 18.62
CA GLU A 88 -3.49 22.87 18.12
C GLU A 88 -3.78 22.27 16.75
N TYR A 89 -2.75 21.90 16.00
CA TYR A 89 -2.91 21.23 14.70
C TYR A 89 -3.31 19.76 14.82
N TYR A 90 -3.15 19.16 15.99
CA TYR A 90 -3.40 17.73 16.22
C TYR A 90 -4.40 17.46 17.33
N GLN A 91 -4.47 18.34 18.33
CA GLN A 91 -5.40 18.21 19.44
C GLN A 91 -6.84 18.28 18.94
N ASN A 92 -7.65 17.26 19.25
CA ASN A 92 -9.03 17.11 18.78
C ASN A 92 -9.17 17.11 17.24
N GLY A 93 -8.14 16.63 16.52
CA GLY A 93 -8.19 16.50 15.07
C GLY A 93 -9.25 15.50 14.62
N THR A 94 -9.98 15.84 13.55
CA THR A 94 -11.01 14.99 12.94
C THR A 94 -10.64 14.57 11.52
N ILE A 95 -9.73 15.29 10.87
CA ILE A 95 -9.30 15.02 9.50
C ILE A 95 -8.20 13.97 9.53
N LYS A 96 -8.43 12.86 8.81
CA LYS A 96 -7.42 11.80 8.63
C LYS A 96 -6.23 12.35 7.85
N TRP A 97 -5.04 12.36 8.47
CA TRP A 97 -3.78 12.74 7.84
C TRP A 97 -2.88 11.51 7.69
N ILE A 98 -2.45 11.27 6.45
CA ILE A 98 -1.67 10.10 6.07
C ILE A 98 -0.30 10.59 5.64
N ASN A 99 0.76 9.93 6.12
CA ASN A 99 2.15 10.18 5.75
C ASN A 99 2.70 9.05 4.88
N SER A 100 3.89 9.27 4.30
CA SER A 100 4.59 8.31 3.43
C SER A 100 4.78 6.92 4.04
N GLY A 101 4.90 6.81 5.37
CA GLY A 101 5.13 5.54 6.06
C GLY A 101 3.96 4.55 5.91
N VAL A 102 2.72 5.04 5.96
CA VAL A 102 1.51 4.21 5.84
C VAL A 102 1.33 3.60 4.45
N LEU A 103 2.01 4.15 3.45
CA LEU A 103 1.68 3.93 2.04
C LEU A 103 2.62 2.97 1.35
N THR A 104 3.64 2.54 2.08
CA THR A 104 4.69 1.66 1.62
C THR A 104 4.14 0.34 1.06
N ASN A 105 2.88 -0.01 1.34
CA ASN A 105 2.19 -1.21 0.85
C ASN A 105 0.76 -0.95 0.33
N LEU A 106 0.39 0.29 0.01
CA LEU A 106 -0.97 0.62 -0.44
C LEU A 106 -1.01 0.96 -1.93
N TYR A 107 -1.83 0.22 -2.67
CA TYR A 107 -2.12 0.46 -4.09
C TYR A 107 -3.33 1.36 -4.31
N PHE A 108 -4.14 1.63 -3.29
CA PHE A 108 -5.30 2.53 -3.31
C PHE A 108 -5.53 3.08 -1.91
N LEU A 109 -6.01 4.32 -1.80
CA LEU A 109 -6.60 4.80 -0.54
C LEU A 109 -8.09 4.52 -0.57
N THR A 110 -8.57 3.96 0.52
CA THR A 110 -9.96 3.63 0.77
C THR A 110 -10.39 4.25 2.09
N ASN A 111 -11.67 4.19 2.41
CA ASN A 111 -12.18 4.66 3.71
C ASN A 111 -11.55 3.90 4.90
N GLU A 112 -11.05 2.68 4.63
CA GLU A 112 -10.39 1.77 5.58
C GLU A 112 -8.87 1.98 5.66
N THR A 113 -8.30 2.89 4.86
CA THR A 113 -6.86 3.13 4.91
C THR A 113 -6.42 3.57 6.31
N PRO A 114 -5.36 2.95 6.88
CA PRO A 114 -4.78 3.37 8.13
C PRO A 114 -4.44 4.86 8.12
N VAL A 115 -4.59 5.49 9.28
CA VAL A 115 -4.35 6.92 9.44
C VAL A 115 -3.06 7.11 10.21
N SER A 116 -2.16 7.99 9.76
CA SER A 116 -0.94 8.27 10.51
C SER A 116 -1.22 9.10 11.75
N LYS A 117 -1.99 10.19 11.58
CA LYS A 117 -2.48 11.07 12.65
C LYS A 117 -3.79 11.72 12.22
N GLN A 118 -4.55 12.25 13.17
CA GLN A 118 -5.63 13.17 12.86
C GLN A 118 -5.14 14.62 13.02
N ILE A 119 -5.61 15.49 12.15
CA ILE A 119 -5.32 16.92 12.17
C ILE A 119 -6.60 17.73 12.24
N THR A 120 -6.50 18.97 12.70
CA THR A 120 -7.62 19.91 12.77
C THR A 120 -7.87 20.61 11.43
N GLU A 121 -9.06 21.16 11.25
CA GLU A 121 -9.37 22.03 10.10
C GLU A 121 -8.43 23.24 10.03
N LYS A 122 -8.02 23.76 11.19
CA LYS A 122 -7.02 24.82 11.32
C LYS A 122 -5.71 24.41 10.64
N ALA A 123 -5.19 23.23 10.96
CA ALA A 123 -3.99 22.69 10.32
C ALA A 123 -4.15 22.56 8.81
N ALA A 124 -5.29 22.01 8.35
CA ALA A 124 -5.56 21.84 6.93
C ALA A 124 -5.60 23.18 6.18
N LYS A 125 -6.22 24.21 6.76
CA LYS A 125 -6.34 25.53 6.16
C LYS A 125 -5.02 26.31 6.18
N GLU A 126 -4.39 26.44 7.34
CA GLU A 126 -3.16 27.24 7.51
C GLU A 126 -1.97 26.61 6.81
N CYS A 127 -1.83 25.28 6.87
CA CYS A 127 -0.80 24.58 6.12
C CYS A 127 -1.21 24.35 4.66
N GLN A 128 -2.42 24.70 4.24
CA GLN A 128 -2.98 24.47 2.89
C GLN A 128 -2.75 23.03 2.43
N ILE A 129 -3.14 22.08 3.27
CA ILE A 129 -2.96 20.66 3.03
C ILE A 129 -3.97 20.23 1.96
N PRO A 130 -3.53 19.57 0.87
CA PRO A 130 -4.45 19.10 -0.15
C PRO A 130 -5.38 18.02 0.43
N LEU A 131 -6.68 18.23 0.32
CA LEU A 131 -7.68 17.23 0.68
C LEU A 131 -7.74 16.11 -0.36
N VAL A 132 -7.88 14.89 0.14
CA VAL A 132 -7.97 13.64 -0.61
C VAL A 132 -9.35 13.05 -0.30
N ILE A 133 -10.29 13.14 -1.25
CA ILE A 133 -11.70 12.70 -1.15
C ILE A 133 -11.82 11.24 -1.69
N PRO A 134 -12.86 10.42 -1.40
CA PRO A 134 -12.93 9.01 -1.83
C PRO A 134 -12.74 8.83 -3.34
N ASN A 135 -12.01 7.78 -3.74
CA ASN A 135 -11.33 7.54 -5.04
C ASN A 135 -9.99 8.26 -5.24
N ILE A 136 -9.42 8.88 -4.20
CA ILE A 136 -8.13 9.58 -4.29
C ILE A 136 -7.12 8.84 -3.44
N MET A 137 -6.01 8.42 -4.07
CA MET A 137 -4.86 7.83 -3.41
C MET A 137 -3.74 8.88 -3.14
N GLY A 138 -3.07 8.80 -1.99
CA GLY A 138 -1.88 9.56 -1.57
C GLY A 138 -0.90 8.58 -0.92
N THR A 139 0.41 8.83 -0.70
CA THR A 139 1.21 10.07 -0.55
C THR A 139 2.73 9.91 -0.88
N GLY A 140 3.34 11.02 -1.32
CA GLY A 140 4.78 11.35 -1.37
C GLY A 140 5.51 10.94 -2.67
N ILE A 141 5.94 11.81 -3.60
CA ILE A 141 6.23 13.28 -3.62
C ILE A 141 5.32 14.05 -4.60
N TYR A 142 4.50 13.38 -5.40
CA TYR A 142 3.40 13.99 -6.14
C TYR A 142 2.23 13.01 -6.15
N ASN A 143 1.03 13.44 -5.73
CA ASN A 143 -0.17 12.63 -5.97
C ASN A 143 -0.68 12.96 -7.36
N PHE A 144 -1.03 11.94 -8.15
CA PHE A 144 -1.72 12.12 -9.43
C PHE A 144 -3.20 11.87 -9.24
N ILE A 145 -4.02 12.83 -9.66
CA ILE A 145 -5.48 12.72 -9.56
C ILE A 145 -6.05 12.73 -10.97
N GLY A 146 -6.36 11.53 -11.49
CA GLY A 146 -7.08 11.36 -12.75
C GLY A 146 -8.57 11.63 -12.59
N ASN A 147 -9.27 11.92 -13.67
CA ASN A 147 -10.71 12.14 -13.66
C ASN A 147 -11.50 10.83 -13.52
N SER A 148 -10.84 9.66 -13.58
CA SER A 148 -11.48 8.35 -13.45
C SER A 148 -10.56 7.27 -12.84
N PRO A 149 -11.14 6.18 -12.27
CA PRO A 149 -10.38 5.01 -11.83
C PRO A 149 -9.53 4.36 -12.94
N VAL A 150 -10.02 4.39 -14.18
CA VAL A 150 -9.32 3.84 -15.35
C VAL A 150 -8.02 4.60 -15.61
N GLU A 151 -8.04 5.93 -15.58
CA GLU A 151 -6.85 6.75 -15.78
C GLU A 151 -5.81 6.51 -14.68
N ASN A 152 -6.24 6.45 -13.42
CA ASN A 152 -5.36 6.18 -12.28
C ASN A 152 -4.68 4.80 -12.40
N ALA A 153 -5.43 3.76 -12.78
CA ALA A 153 -4.89 2.43 -13.00
C ALA A 153 -3.86 2.44 -14.15
N VAL A 154 -4.22 3.03 -15.30
CA VAL A 154 -3.33 3.14 -16.47
C VAL A 154 -2.00 3.82 -16.11
N LEU A 155 -2.03 4.90 -15.33
CA LEU A 155 -0.82 5.61 -14.89
C LEU A 155 0.06 4.76 -13.95
N PHE A 156 -0.54 4.05 -12.98
CA PHE A 156 0.20 3.16 -12.09
C PHE A 156 0.97 2.08 -12.88
N PHE A 157 0.30 1.43 -13.84
CA PHE A 157 0.94 0.40 -14.68
C PHE A 157 2.00 0.98 -15.63
N ALA A 158 1.77 2.17 -16.17
CA ALA A 158 2.76 2.88 -16.99
C ALA A 158 4.06 3.13 -16.21
N LEU A 159 3.92 3.59 -14.97
CA LEU A 159 5.05 3.88 -14.08
C LEU A 159 5.77 2.61 -13.62
N ARG A 160 5.03 1.53 -13.31
CA ARG A 160 5.60 0.21 -12.97
C ARG A 160 6.46 -0.35 -14.10
N ASN A 161 6.05 -0.14 -15.35
CA ASN A 161 6.73 -0.65 -16.54
C ASN A 161 7.69 0.38 -17.17
N ALA A 162 7.88 1.56 -16.56
CA ALA A 162 8.77 2.58 -17.09
C ALA A 162 10.23 2.07 -17.10
N ARG A 163 11.03 2.49 -18.09
CA ARG A 163 12.44 2.10 -18.18
C ARG A 163 13.22 2.57 -16.95
N LYS A 164 14.25 1.83 -16.54
CA LYS A 164 15.13 2.16 -15.39
C LYS A 164 15.62 3.61 -15.41
N GLU A 165 15.84 4.21 -16.57
CA GLU A 165 16.36 5.59 -16.67
C GLU A 165 15.28 6.67 -16.50
N ILE A 166 14.03 6.32 -16.80
CA ILE A 166 12.86 7.11 -16.41
C ILE A 166 12.63 6.92 -14.90
N ILE A 167 12.74 5.69 -14.39
CA ILE A 167 12.68 5.38 -12.94
C ILE A 167 13.82 6.07 -12.15
N LYS A 168 15.01 6.30 -12.70
CA LYS A 168 16.06 7.05 -11.99
C LYS A 168 15.68 8.53 -11.85
N LYS A 169 14.99 9.11 -12.84
CA LYS A 169 14.41 10.46 -12.75
C LYS A 169 13.18 10.49 -11.82
N ILE A 170 12.41 9.41 -11.84
CA ILE A 170 11.26 9.11 -10.98
C ILE A 170 11.71 8.21 -9.84
N CYS A 171 12.52 8.72 -8.91
CA CYS A 171 13.11 7.89 -7.85
C CYS A 171 12.05 7.02 -7.14
N LEU A 172 12.11 5.70 -7.37
CA LEU A 172 11.32 4.67 -6.70
C LEU A 172 12.11 4.20 -5.48
N LYS A 173 11.83 4.75 -4.30
CA LYS A 173 12.30 4.14 -3.04
C LYS A 173 11.28 3.08 -2.64
N GLY A 174 11.57 1.83 -2.97
CA GLY A 174 10.60 0.74 -2.85
C GLY A 174 9.50 0.83 -3.92
N ALA A 175 8.75 -0.24 -4.12
CA ALA A 175 7.74 -0.39 -5.17
C ALA A 175 6.52 0.57 -5.06
N THR A 176 6.56 1.57 -4.17
CA THR A 176 5.35 2.27 -3.68
C THR A 176 5.49 3.78 -3.49
N GLN A 177 6.62 4.41 -3.81
CA GLN A 177 6.76 5.89 -3.70
C GLN A 177 7.36 6.52 -4.96
N PHE A 178 6.60 7.39 -5.62
CA PHE A 178 7.06 8.20 -6.76
C PHE A 178 7.63 9.53 -6.26
N THR A 179 8.95 9.60 -6.09
CA THR A 179 9.55 10.74 -5.38
C THR A 179 9.92 11.94 -6.27
N SER A 180 9.73 11.89 -7.59
CA SER A 180 10.11 12.98 -8.49
C SER A 180 9.46 12.82 -9.86
N ILE A 181 8.26 13.39 -10.06
CA ILE A 181 7.60 13.40 -11.36
C ILE A 181 7.15 14.81 -11.66
N ARG A 182 7.51 15.34 -12.83
CA ARG A 182 7.06 16.67 -13.28
C ARG A 182 5.85 16.52 -14.18
N GLY A 183 4.91 17.46 -14.10
CA GLY A 183 3.72 17.45 -14.97
C GLY A 183 4.04 17.48 -16.48
N SER A 184 5.23 17.93 -16.87
CA SER A 184 5.73 17.95 -18.25
C SER A 184 6.30 16.60 -18.72
N GLU A 185 6.48 15.62 -17.84
CA GLU A 185 7.04 14.32 -18.21
C GLU A 185 6.05 13.53 -19.07
N LEU A 186 6.56 13.02 -20.18
CA LEU A 186 5.88 12.04 -21.02
C LEU A 186 6.19 10.67 -20.46
N ILE A 187 5.14 9.94 -20.08
CA ILE A 187 5.28 8.52 -19.79
C ILE A 187 4.95 7.77 -21.07
N ASN A 188 5.99 7.21 -21.69
CA ASN A 188 5.83 6.28 -22.78
C ASN A 188 5.40 4.94 -22.20
N PHE A 189 4.32 4.39 -22.74
CA PHE A 189 3.95 3.00 -22.53
C PHE A 189 4.88 2.19 -23.43
N PRO A 190 5.84 1.44 -22.89
CA PRO A 190 6.72 0.65 -23.75
C PRO A 190 5.87 -0.37 -24.50
N LEU A 191 6.09 -0.42 -25.82
CA LEU A 191 5.82 -1.61 -26.60
C LEU A 191 6.66 -2.75 -26.03
N ARG A 192 6.04 -3.92 -25.88
CA ARG A 192 6.65 -5.17 -25.38
C ARG A 192 8.08 -5.37 -25.88
#